data_AF-A0A7C7TA92-F1
#
_entry.id   AF-A0A7C7TA92-F1
#
_cell.length_a   1.000
_cell.length_b   1.000
_cell.length_c   1.000
_cell.angle_alpha   90.00
_cell.angle_beta   90.00
_cell.angle_gamma   90.00
#
_symmetry.space_group_name_H-M   'P 1'
#
loop_
_entity.id
_entity.type
_entity.pdbx_description
1 polymer ?
#
loop_
_entity_poly.entity_id
_entity_poly.type
_entity_poly.pdbx_seq_one_letter_code
_entity_poly.pdbx_strand_id
1 'polypeptide(L)'
;MLLGMPNQVDMNLTALWHRETELVGAYCYGTEHGHGDKHTFELAAEMVGDLNLGQLVSELYPLADYQTAIEHAAQAGPRGLIKVAFDLRADA
;
A
#
# COMPACT_ATOMS: atom_id res chain seq x y z
N MET A 1 -11.84 3.79 -6.81
CA MET A 1 -10.75 2.83 -6.55
C MET A 1 -11.40 1.60 -5.93
N LEU A 2 -11.42 0.45 -6.61
CA LEU A 2 -11.79 -0.81 -5.95
C LEU A 2 -10.56 -1.28 -5.19
N LEU A 3 -10.66 -1.35 -3.87
CA LEU A 3 -9.57 -1.78 -3.02
C LEU A 3 -10.09 -2.87 -2.09
N GLY A 4 -9.40 -4.01 -2.04
CA GLY A 4 -9.52 -4.97 -0.95
C GLY A 4 -10.63 -6.00 -1.08
N MET A 5 -10.18 -7.26 -1.10
CA MET A 5 -10.89 -8.53 -1.02
C MET A 5 -11.60 -9.02 -2.30
N PRO A 6 -11.29 -10.25 -2.76
CA PRO A 6 -12.03 -10.86 -3.85
C PRO A 6 -13.46 -11.13 -3.37
N ASN A 7 -14.38 -10.22 -3.75
CA ASN A 7 -15.80 -10.37 -3.52
C ASN A 7 -16.54 -10.04 -4.82
N GLN A 8 -17.70 -10.66 -5.02
CA GLN A 8 -18.59 -10.21 -6.10
C GLN A 8 -19.14 -8.84 -5.73
N VAL A 9 -18.99 -7.88 -6.64
CA VAL A 9 -19.49 -6.53 -6.51
C VAL A 9 -20.30 -6.18 -7.75
N ASP A 10 -21.46 -5.59 -7.52
CA ASP A 10 -22.29 -5.04 -8.59
C ASP A 10 -21.86 -3.59 -8.88
N MET A 11 -21.78 -3.23 -10.16
CA MET A 11 -21.21 -1.96 -10.59
C MET A 11 -21.96 -1.38 -11.79
N ASN A 12 -22.29 -0.08 -11.71
CA ASN A 12 -22.83 0.66 -12.83
C ASN A 12 -21.73 1.08 -13.82
N LEU A 13 -21.76 0.53 -15.04
CA LEU A 13 -20.80 0.80 -16.11
C LEU A 13 -21.24 1.92 -17.08
N THR A 14 -22.34 2.63 -16.82
CA THR A 14 -22.85 3.67 -17.72
C THR A 14 -21.81 4.75 -18.01
N ALA A 15 -21.04 5.17 -17.00
CA ALA A 15 -19.99 6.18 -17.18
C ALA A 15 -18.85 5.67 -18.07
N LEU A 16 -18.53 4.36 -18.03
CA LEU A 16 -17.46 3.76 -18.84
C LEU A 16 -17.71 3.97 -20.32
N TRP A 17 -18.95 3.72 -20.76
CA TRP A 17 -19.36 3.92 -22.14
C TRP A 17 -19.69 5.38 -22.46
N HIS A 18 -20.56 6.02 -21.67
CA HIS A 18 -21.08 7.35 -22.00
C HIS A 18 -20.02 8.46 -21.94
N ARG A 19 -18.97 8.26 -21.13
CA ARG A 19 -17.88 9.24 -20.97
C ARG A 19 -16.53 8.72 -21.46
N GLU A 20 -16.53 7.55 -22.12
CA GLU A 20 -15.33 6.92 -22.67
C GLU A 20 -14.17 6.84 -21.65
N THR A 21 -14.48 6.55 -20.38
CA THR A 21 -13.46 6.44 -19.33
C THR A 21 -12.82 5.06 -19.34
N GLU A 22 -11.61 4.94 -18.80
CA GLU A 22 -10.88 3.68 -18.70
C GLU A 22 -11.01 3.04 -17.31
N LEU A 23 -11.15 1.71 -17.27
CA LEU A 23 -11.04 0.90 -16.05
C LEU A 23 -9.72 0.14 -16.08
N VAL A 24 -8.75 0.59 -15.29
CA VAL A 24 -7.43 -0.04 -15.16
C VAL A 24 -7.38 -0.88 -13.90
N GLY A 25 -6.98 -2.15 -14.04
CA GLY A 25 -6.68 -3.02 -12.91
C GLY A 25 -5.24 -2.82 -12.44
N ALA A 26 -5.04 -2.75 -11.13
CA ALA A 26 -3.71 -2.75 -10.51
C ALA A 26 -3.63 -3.91 -9.51
N TYR A 27 -2.61 -4.77 -9.67
CA TYR A 27 -2.40 -5.90 -8.78
C TYR A 27 -0.99 -5.86 -8.22
N CYS A 28 -0.88 -5.50 -6.94
CA CYS A 28 0.35 -5.45 -6.17
C CYS A 28 1.51 -4.73 -6.89
N TYR A 29 2.38 -5.47 -7.55
CA TYR A 29 3.63 -5.01 -8.16
C TYR A 29 3.88 -5.81 -9.44
N GLY A 30 4.66 -5.24 -10.36
CA GLY A 30 5.04 -5.89 -11.61
C GLY A 30 5.93 -5.01 -12.45
N THR A 31 5.83 -5.17 -13.77
CA THR A 31 6.50 -4.30 -14.73
C THR A 31 5.67 -3.05 -14.98
N GLU A 32 6.25 -1.88 -14.67
CA GLU A 32 5.62 -0.59 -14.90
C GLU A 32 5.86 -0.15 -16.36
N HIS A 33 4.98 -0.63 -17.24
CA HIS A 33 5.02 -0.29 -18.65
C HIS A 33 4.78 1.21 -18.85
N GLY A 34 5.60 1.85 -19.68
CA GLY A 34 5.58 3.32 -19.85
C GLY A 34 6.45 4.09 -18.85
N HIS A 35 7.03 3.41 -17.86
CA HIS A 35 8.03 3.96 -16.94
C HIS A 35 9.40 3.28 -17.13
N GLY A 36 9.78 3.10 -18.39
CA GLY A 36 11.05 2.47 -18.78
C GLY A 36 11.07 0.95 -18.61
N ASP A 37 9.90 0.31 -18.55
CA ASP A 37 9.71 -1.14 -18.33
C ASP A 37 10.47 -1.67 -17.10
N LYS A 38 10.63 -0.80 -16.08
CA LYS A 38 11.24 -1.14 -14.80
C LYS A 38 10.26 -1.90 -13.91
N HIS A 39 10.81 -2.67 -12.98
CA HIS A 39 10.00 -3.32 -11.95
C HIS A 39 9.52 -2.28 -10.91
N THR A 40 8.30 -2.40 -10.38
CA THR A 40 7.70 -1.45 -9.41
C THR A 40 8.62 -1.14 -8.24
N PHE A 41 9.32 -2.15 -7.70
CA PHE A 41 10.22 -1.94 -6.56
C PHE A 41 11.49 -1.16 -6.90
N GLU A 42 11.98 -1.19 -8.14
CA GLU A 42 13.11 -0.38 -8.56
C GLU A 42 12.71 1.10 -8.56
N LEU A 43 11.57 1.41 -9.17
CA LEU A 43 10.99 2.75 -9.17
C LEU A 43 10.68 3.23 -7.74
N ALA A 44 10.10 2.37 -6.91
CA ALA A 44 9.80 2.70 -5.51
C ALA A 44 11.08 2.99 -4.71
N ALA A 45 12.15 2.23 -4.90
CA ALA A 45 13.43 2.45 -4.23
C ALA A 45 14.10 3.77 -4.66
N GLU A 46 13.97 4.16 -5.92
CA GLU A 46 14.40 5.47 -6.40
C GLU A 46 13.59 6.61 -5.73
N MET A 47 12.28 6.45 -5.62
CA MET A 47 11.39 7.52 -5.10
C MET A 47 11.34 7.64 -3.58
N VAL A 48 11.59 6.56 -2.82
CA VAL A 48 11.33 6.53 -1.38
C VAL A 48 12.12 7.59 -0.61
N GLY A 49 13.37 7.83 -1.02
CA GLY A 49 14.25 8.86 -0.46
C GLY A 49 13.81 10.26 -0.84
N ASP A 50 13.58 10.48 -2.14
CA ASP A 50 13.19 11.78 -2.71
C ASP A 50 11.88 12.32 -2.11
N LEU A 51 10.94 11.41 -1.83
CA LEU A 51 9.64 11.74 -1.24
C LEU A 51 9.64 11.68 0.30
N ASN A 52 10.77 11.36 0.93
CA ASN A 52 10.91 11.17 2.38
C ASN A 52 9.79 10.28 2.96
N LEU A 53 9.49 9.15 2.32
CA LEU A 53 8.34 8.31 2.70
C LEU A 53 8.54 7.59 4.04
N GLY A 54 9.75 7.61 4.60
CA GLY A 54 10.01 7.12 5.96
C GLY A 54 9.14 7.80 7.02
N GLN A 55 8.70 9.04 6.79
CA GLN A 55 7.79 9.77 7.69
C GLN A 55 6.40 9.10 7.82
N LEU A 56 6.03 8.21 6.88
CA LEU A 56 4.77 7.47 6.94
C LEU A 56 4.82 6.31 7.94
N VAL A 57 6.02 5.92 8.41
CA VAL A 57 6.15 4.95 9.50
C VAL A 57 5.74 5.65 10.79
N SER A 58 4.52 5.37 11.24
CA SER A 58 3.93 5.99 12.43
C SER A 58 4.43 5.36 13.72
N GLU A 59 4.73 4.05 13.69
CA GLU A 59 5.16 3.33 14.89
C GLU A 59 6.05 2.14 14.57
N LEU A 60 6.99 1.85 15.48
CA LEU A 60 7.94 0.76 15.41
C LEU A 60 7.77 -0.17 16.61
N TYR A 61 7.79 -1.48 16.36
CA TYR A 61 7.72 -2.51 17.39
C TYR A 61 8.91 -3.47 17.28
N PRO A 62 9.45 -4.02 18.38
CA PRO A 62 10.26 -5.23 18.30
C PRO A 62 9.40 -6.38 17.73
N LEU A 63 10.04 -7.36 17.07
CA LEU A 63 9.34 -8.54 16.54
C LEU A 63 8.67 -9.35 17.66
N ALA A 64 9.25 -9.35 18.86
CA ALA A 64 8.66 -10.02 20.03
C ALA A 64 7.21 -9.55 20.32
N ASP A 65 6.89 -8.29 20.00
CA ASP A 65 5.58 -7.66 20.24
C ASP A 65 4.63 -7.77 19.02
N TYR A 66 4.83 -8.77 18.14
CA TYR A 66 4.08 -8.89 16.89
C TYR A 66 2.55 -8.89 17.07
N GLN A 67 2.03 -9.46 18.16
CA GLN A 67 0.58 -9.50 18.42
C GLN A 67 0.04 -8.08 18.61
N THR A 68 0.69 -7.28 19.46
CA THR A 68 0.34 -5.87 19.69
C THR A 68 0.50 -5.05 18.42
N ALA A 69 1.59 -5.24 17.67
CA ALA A 69 1.83 -4.54 16.42
C ALA A 69 0.72 -4.80 15.38
N ILE A 70 0.28 -6.06 15.24
CA ILE A 70 -0.81 -6.45 14.33
C ILE A 70 -2.14 -5.86 14.80
N GLU A 71 -2.46 -5.92 16.09
CA GLU A 71 -3.68 -5.32 16.65
C GLU A 71 -3.74 -3.80 16.40
N HIS A 72 -2.61 -3.12 16.59
CA HIS A 72 -2.50 -1.68 16.35
C HIS A 72 -2.65 -1.35 14.87
N ALA A 73 -2.03 -2.12 13.98
CA ALA A 73 -2.19 -1.97 12.54
C ALA A 73 -3.64 -2.20 12.10
N ALA A 74 -4.33 -3.20 12.66
CA ALA A 74 -5.74 -3.47 12.37
C ALA A 74 -6.67 -2.35 12.85
N GLN A 75 -6.27 -1.62 13.89
CA GLN A 75 -7.01 -0.47 14.46
C GLN A 75 -6.39 0.89 14.07
N ALA A 76 -5.63 0.95 12.97
CA ALA A 76 -4.86 2.12 12.59
C ALA A 76 -5.72 3.38 12.36
N GLY A 77 -6.91 3.23 11.78
CA GLY A 77 -7.79 4.35 11.40
C GLY A 77 -8.11 5.31 12.55
N PRO A 78 -8.77 4.86 13.63
CA PRO A 78 -9.07 5.70 14.79
C PRO A 78 -7.83 6.28 15.50
N ARG A 79 -6.67 5.64 15.34
CA ARG A 79 -5.40 6.04 15.98
C ARG A 79 -4.54 6.95 15.11
N GLY A 80 -4.98 7.26 13.88
CA GLY A 80 -4.20 8.06 12.94
C GLY A 80 -2.89 7.41 12.49
N LEU A 81 -2.77 6.08 12.62
CA LEU A 81 -1.59 5.36 12.17
C LEU A 81 -1.64 5.15 10.65
N ILE A 82 -0.50 5.29 9.98
CA ILE A 82 -0.35 5.13 8.53
C ILE A 82 0.34 3.79 8.22
N LYS A 83 1.57 3.61 8.73
CA LYS A 83 2.35 2.37 8.59
C LYS A 83 2.95 1.99 9.94
N VAL A 84 2.67 0.76 10.36
CA VAL A 84 3.39 0.08 11.45
C VAL A 84 4.50 -0.76 10.83
N ALA A 85 5.68 -0.76 11.44
CA ALA A 85 6.80 -1.58 11.02
C ALA A 85 7.48 -2.25 12.22
N PHE A 86 8.24 -3.31 11.96
CA PHE A 86 9.07 -3.96 12.96
C PHE A 86 10.49 -3.39 12.91
N ASP A 87 11.06 -3.09 14.09
CA ASP A 87 12.46 -2.71 14.26
C ASP A 87 13.27 -3.90 14.78
N LEU A 88 13.87 -4.65 13.86
CA LEU A 88 14.66 -5.83 14.17
C LEU A 88 15.95 -5.54 14.95
N ARG A 89 16.34 -4.27 15.08
CA ARG A 89 17.49 -3.86 15.89
C ARG A 89 17.18 -3.93 17.40
N ALA A 90 15.90 -3.95 17.76
CA ALA A 90 15.43 -3.99 19.15
C ALA A 90 15.25 -5.43 19.67
N ASP A 91 15.45 -6.46 18.84
CA ASP A 91 15.24 -7.88 19.17
C ASP A 91 16.51 -8.60 19.66
N ALA A 92 17.52 -7.84 20.13
CA ALA A 92 18.83 -8.35 20.57
C ALA A 92 18.84 -8.87 22.01
#